data_AF-A0A2V7P7E3-F1
#
_entry.id   AF-A0A2V7P7E3-F1
#
_cell.length_a   1.000
_cell.length_b   1.000
_cell.length_c   1.000
_cell.angle_alpha   90.00
_cell.angle_beta   90.00
_cell.angle_gamma   90.00
#
_symmetry.space_group_name_H-M   'P 1'
#
loop_
_entity.id
_entity.type
_entity.pdbx_description
1 polymer ?
#
loop_
_entity_poly.entity_id
_entity_poly.type
_entity_poly.pdbx_seq_one_letter_code
_entity_poly.pdbx_strand_id
1 'polypeptide(L)'
;MQHYTSRAAALVVLAALACSENPPGTPPDEGAAIVPPSEGAATPPEQLARSLALALGDAAFRAHVKAELDRSPFREHKLPFQRFLAAERGPALAAMARDAQRAIPLEMYLPVSEHRRAWTGGANVLVATA
;
A
#
# COMPACT_ATOMS: atom_id res chain seq x y z
N MET A 1 -53.87 -43.01 -9.91
CA MET A 1 -54.31 -42.10 -10.99
C MET A 1 -54.47 -40.71 -10.39
N GLN A 2 -53.94 -39.72 -11.10
CA GLN A 2 -54.31 -38.30 -11.08
C GLN A 2 -53.96 -37.44 -9.85
N HIS A 3 -53.00 -36.57 -10.13
CA HIS A 3 -52.67 -35.29 -9.49
C HIS A 3 -53.88 -34.34 -9.40
N TYR A 4 -53.77 -33.30 -8.55
CA TYR A 4 -54.08 -31.86 -8.80
C TYR A 4 -54.11 -31.16 -7.42
N THR A 5 -53.02 -30.54 -6.94
CA THR A 5 -52.71 -29.08 -7.03
C THR A 5 -53.91 -28.19 -6.63
N SER A 6 -53.83 -27.28 -5.64
CA SER A 6 -53.23 -25.95 -5.76
C SER A 6 -53.59 -25.10 -4.51
N ARG A 7 -52.62 -24.41 -3.88
CA ARG A 7 -52.37 -22.94 -3.90
C ARG A 7 -53.15 -22.08 -2.89
N ALA A 8 -52.41 -21.45 -1.96
CA ALA A 8 -52.52 -20.04 -1.55
C ALA A 8 -51.29 -19.73 -0.65
N ALA A 9 -50.21 -19.16 -1.17
CA ALA A 9 -49.97 -17.74 -1.45
C ALA A 9 -49.95 -16.86 -0.18
N ALA A 10 -48.75 -16.44 0.24
CA ALA A 10 -48.54 -15.16 0.90
C ALA A 10 -47.18 -14.59 0.42
N LEU A 11 -47.28 -13.53 -0.37
CA LEU A 11 -46.17 -12.67 -0.78
C LEU A 11 -45.68 -11.86 0.43
N VAL A 12 -44.37 -11.64 0.52
CA VAL A 12 -43.81 -10.40 1.06
C VAL A 12 -42.75 -9.87 0.10
N VAL A 13 -42.94 -8.61 -0.26
CA VAL A 13 -42.15 -7.80 -1.20
C VAL A 13 -40.93 -7.23 -0.48
N LEU A 14 -39.77 -7.19 -1.14
CA LEU A 14 -38.77 -6.13 -0.93
C LEU A 14 -37.99 -5.89 -2.23
N ALA A 15 -38.15 -4.69 -2.75
CA ALA A 15 -37.37 -4.16 -3.86
C ALA A 15 -36.04 -3.61 -3.35
N ALA A 16 -34.94 -3.94 -4.03
CA ALA A 16 -33.75 -3.10 -4.11
C ALA A 16 -33.11 -3.31 -5.48
N LEU A 17 -32.86 -2.21 -6.20
CA LEU A 17 -32.20 -2.17 -7.50
C LEU A 17 -30.82 -2.83 -7.41
N ALA A 18 -30.67 -4.01 -8.00
CA ALA A 18 -29.40 -4.67 -8.23
C ALA A 18 -28.95 -4.39 -9.67
N CYS A 19 -28.00 -3.47 -9.83
CA CYS A 19 -27.10 -3.47 -10.98
C CYS A 19 -25.66 -3.48 -10.44
N SER A 20 -25.21 -4.67 -10.07
CA SER A 20 -23.81 -5.08 -10.11
C SER A 20 -23.84 -6.60 -10.21
N GLU A 21 -24.10 -7.06 -11.42
CA GLU A 21 -24.07 -8.47 -11.79
C GLU A 21 -22.61 -8.93 -11.72
N ASN A 22 -22.26 -9.63 -10.64
CA ASN A 22 -21.01 -10.38 -10.58
C ASN A 22 -21.31 -11.79 -11.09
N PRO A 23 -20.83 -12.19 -12.28
CA PRO A 23 -21.05 -13.56 -12.74
C PRO A 23 -20.40 -14.53 -11.74
N PRO A 24 -21.05 -15.65 -11.39
CA PRO A 24 -20.45 -16.64 -10.52
C PRO A 24 -19.18 -17.18 -11.17
N GLY A 25 -18.08 -17.12 -10.40
CA GLY A 25 -16.75 -17.52 -10.85
C GLY A 25 -16.73 -18.97 -11.34
N THR A 26 -16.23 -19.15 -12.56
CA THR A 26 -15.82 -20.45 -13.09
C THR A 26 -14.69 -21.01 -12.20
N PRO A 27 -14.67 -22.32 -11.90
CA PRO A 27 -13.56 -22.93 -11.15
C PRO A 27 -12.22 -22.64 -11.85
N PRO A 28 -11.10 -22.56 -11.10
CA PRO A 28 -9.82 -22.19 -11.66
C PRO A 28 -9.40 -23.22 -12.71
N ASP A 29 -9.19 -22.73 -13.93
CA ASP A 29 -8.50 -23.44 -14.99
C ASP A 29 -7.06 -23.72 -14.52
N GLU A 30 -6.69 -24.99 -14.37
CA GLU A 30 -5.33 -25.44 -14.03
C GLU A 30 -4.29 -25.05 -15.10
N GLY A 31 -4.69 -24.34 -16.15
CA GLY A 31 -3.84 -23.80 -17.20
C GLY A 31 -3.66 -22.28 -17.17
N ALA A 32 -4.02 -21.56 -16.09
CA ALA A 32 -3.76 -20.12 -16.00
C ALA A 32 -2.24 -19.86 -16.04
N ALA A 33 -1.73 -19.58 -17.24
CA ALA A 33 -0.37 -19.14 -17.45
C ALA A 33 -0.11 -17.97 -16.48
N ILE A 34 0.88 -18.16 -15.61
CA ILE A 34 1.46 -17.08 -14.82
C ILE A 34 1.94 -16.07 -15.85
N VAL A 35 1.13 -15.04 -16.11
CA VAL A 35 1.57 -13.91 -16.92
C VAL A 35 2.71 -13.30 -16.10
N PRO A 36 3.98 -13.40 -16.55
CA PRO A 36 5.06 -12.75 -15.83
C PRO A 36 4.70 -11.27 -15.73
N PRO A 37 4.97 -10.62 -14.58
CA PRO A 37 4.78 -9.18 -14.50
C PRO A 37 5.49 -8.56 -15.71
N SER A 38 4.75 -7.81 -16.52
CA SER A 38 5.33 -7.14 -17.69
C SER A 38 6.53 -6.36 -17.19
N GLU A 39 7.72 -6.68 -17.70
CA GLU A 39 8.98 -5.98 -17.44
C GLU A 39 8.94 -4.59 -18.11
N GLY A 40 7.94 -3.78 -17.74
CA GLY A 40 7.97 -2.36 -17.98
C GLY A 40 9.06 -1.74 -17.11
N ALA A 41 9.86 -0.84 -17.68
CA ALA A 41 10.78 -0.05 -16.88
C ALA A 41 10.03 0.59 -15.71
N ALA A 42 10.58 0.46 -14.49
CA ALA A 42 9.94 1.02 -13.31
C ALA A 42 9.72 2.53 -13.51
N THR A 43 8.51 2.97 -13.23
CA THR A 43 8.14 4.40 -13.26
C THR A 43 8.91 5.14 -12.13
N PRO A 44 9.14 6.47 -12.22
CA PRO A 44 10.01 7.17 -11.26
C PRO A 44 9.58 7.03 -9.78
N PRO A 45 8.28 7.13 -9.43
CA PRO A 45 7.80 6.80 -8.08
C PRO A 45 8.16 5.38 -7.63
N GLU A 46 8.05 4.38 -8.51
CA GLU A 46 8.36 2.97 -8.24
C GLU A 46 9.85 2.78 -7.99
N GLN A 47 10.71 3.48 -8.73
CA GLN A 47 12.15 3.47 -8.50
C GLN A 47 12.49 4.07 -7.13
N LEU A 48 11.85 5.17 -6.76
CA LEU A 48 12.04 5.81 -5.46
C LEU A 48 11.53 4.92 -4.32
N ALA A 49 10.34 4.35 -4.47
CA ALA A 49 9.74 3.42 -3.52
C ALA A 49 10.58 2.16 -3.34
N ARG A 50 11.11 1.59 -4.43
CA ARG A 50 12.03 0.44 -4.38
C ARG A 50 13.31 0.80 -3.62
N SER A 51 13.90 1.95 -3.91
CA SER A 51 15.11 2.40 -3.22
C SER A 51 14.88 2.58 -1.73
N LEU A 52 13.74 3.16 -1.35
CA LEU A 52 13.34 3.30 0.05
C LEU A 52 13.10 1.94 0.72
N ALA A 53 12.42 1.01 0.05
CA ALA A 53 12.18 -0.34 0.56
C ALA A 53 13.50 -1.08 0.83
N LEU A 54 14.47 -0.98 -0.07
CA LEU A 54 15.81 -1.56 0.12
C LEU A 54 16.53 -0.93 1.31
N ALA A 55 16.48 0.39 1.46
CA ALA A 55 17.07 1.08 2.60
C ALA A 55 16.40 0.67 3.93
N LEU A 56 15.06 0.53 3.94
CA LEU A 56 14.31 0.02 5.09
C LEU A 56 14.59 -1.45 5.42
N GLY A 57 15.31 -2.19 4.56
CA GLY A 57 15.86 -3.50 4.91
C GLY A 57 16.90 -3.44 6.04
N ASP A 58 17.61 -2.32 6.16
CA ASP A 58 18.63 -2.11 7.19
C ASP A 58 18.03 -1.71 8.55
N ALA A 59 18.46 -2.38 9.62
CA ALA A 59 17.92 -2.16 10.96
C ALA A 59 18.32 -0.79 11.55
N ALA A 60 19.54 -0.32 11.27
CA ALA A 60 20.00 0.98 11.76
C ALA A 60 19.25 2.12 11.04
N PHE A 61 19.02 1.99 9.74
CA PHE A 61 18.24 2.94 8.97
C PHE A 61 16.79 3.01 9.45
N ARG A 62 16.12 1.87 9.72
CA ARG A 62 14.76 1.89 10.31
C ARG A 62 14.72 2.56 11.68
N ALA A 63 15.69 2.28 12.55
CA ALA A 63 15.79 2.92 13.85
C ALA A 63 15.98 4.43 13.73
N HIS A 64 16.80 4.87 12.76
CA HIS A 64 17.00 6.28 12.45
C HIS A 64 15.73 6.96 11.94
N VAL A 65 15.04 6.36 10.95
CA VAL A 65 13.74 6.84 10.47
C VAL A 65 12.74 6.98 11.60
N LYS A 66 12.66 5.98 12.50
CA LYS A 66 11.79 6.05 13.68
C LYS A 66 12.15 7.22 14.60
N ALA A 67 13.44 7.42 14.88
CA ALA A 67 13.90 8.51 15.72
C ALA A 67 13.61 9.90 15.11
N GLU A 68 13.73 10.04 13.78
CA GLU A 68 13.38 11.29 13.07
C GLU A 68 11.86 11.55 13.09
N LEU A 69 11.02 10.52 12.92
CA LEU A 69 9.58 10.65 13.05
C LEU A 69 9.18 11.08 14.48
N ASP A 70 9.80 10.50 15.51
CA ASP A 70 9.52 10.85 16.91
C ASP A 70 9.96 12.27 17.27
N ARG A 71 11.05 12.76 16.66
CA ARG A 71 11.57 14.12 16.85
C ARG A 71 10.87 15.17 15.98
N SER A 72 9.93 14.75 15.13
CA SER A 72 9.24 15.67 14.24
C SER A 72 8.52 16.77 15.03
N PRO A 73 8.69 18.06 14.66
CA PRO A 73 8.01 19.16 15.32
C PRO A 73 6.52 19.27 14.91
N PHE A 74 6.08 18.48 13.92
CA PHE A 74 4.69 18.48 13.46
C PHE A 74 3.83 17.59 14.36
N ARG A 75 2.60 18.02 14.65
CA ARG A 75 1.65 17.24 15.46
C ARG A 75 1.42 15.83 14.90
N GLU A 76 1.36 15.72 13.58
CA GLU A 76 1.16 14.47 12.85
C GLU A 76 2.41 13.59 12.81
N HIS A 77 3.54 14.07 13.35
CA HIS A 77 4.84 13.40 13.31
C HIS A 77 5.31 13.12 11.87
N LYS A 78 5.08 14.09 10.98
CA LYS A 78 5.49 14.03 9.57
C LYS A 78 6.98 14.26 9.42
N LEU A 79 7.60 13.58 8.48
CA LEU A 79 8.99 13.75 8.11
C LEU A 79 9.06 14.26 6.66
N PRO A 80 9.49 15.52 6.42
CA PRO A 80 9.71 16.03 5.07
C PRO A 80 10.82 15.23 4.40
N PHE A 81 10.47 14.45 3.36
CA PHE A 81 11.32 13.37 2.87
C PHE A 81 12.59 13.88 2.18
N GLN A 82 12.47 14.93 1.35
CA GLN A 82 13.64 15.54 0.72
C GLN A 82 14.61 16.13 1.75
N ARG A 83 14.10 16.78 2.81
CA ARG A 83 14.94 17.36 3.87
C ARG A 83 15.64 16.27 4.67
N PHE A 84 14.93 15.18 4.96
CA PHE A 84 15.50 14.00 5.61
C PHE A 84 16.65 13.44 4.78
N LEU A 85 16.43 13.10 3.51
CA LEU A 85 17.46 12.53 2.64
C LEU A 85 18.66 13.47 2.41
N ALA A 86 18.44 14.78 2.39
CA ALA A 86 19.53 15.76 2.27
C ALA A 86 20.45 15.82 3.50
N ALA A 87 19.96 15.42 4.67
CA ALA A 87 20.75 15.34 5.91
C ALA A 87 21.55 14.02 6.01
N GLU A 88 21.15 13.01 5.25
CA GLU A 88 21.78 11.69 5.26
C GLU A 88 23.11 11.65 4.51
N ARG A 89 23.93 10.65 4.82
CA ARG A 89 25.24 10.43 4.19
C ARG A 89 25.31 9.07 3.50
N GLY A 90 26.13 9.00 2.46
CA GLY A 90 26.42 7.76 1.73
C GLY A 90 25.87 7.76 0.30
N PRO A 91 26.50 6.98 -0.60
CA PRO A 91 26.20 7.04 -2.03
C PRO A 91 24.78 6.56 -2.38
N ALA A 92 24.26 5.56 -1.68
CA ALA A 92 22.91 5.02 -1.92
C ALA A 92 21.82 6.06 -1.56
N LEU A 93 21.93 6.69 -0.39
CA LEU A 93 20.99 7.73 0.04
C LEU A 93 21.14 9.00 -0.81
N ALA A 94 22.35 9.33 -1.26
CA ALA A 94 22.56 10.43 -2.19
C ALA A 94 21.90 10.20 -3.57
N ALA A 95 21.86 8.95 -4.06
CA ALA A 95 21.10 8.61 -5.26
C ALA A 95 19.60 8.81 -5.05
N MET A 96 19.06 8.23 -3.96
CA MET A 96 17.66 8.39 -3.58
C MET A 96 17.27 9.87 -3.40
N ALA A 97 18.15 10.69 -2.82
CA ALA A 97 17.92 12.13 -2.64
C ALA A 97 17.77 12.86 -3.97
N ARG A 98 18.59 12.52 -4.98
CA ARG A 98 18.47 13.10 -6.33
C ARG A 98 17.15 12.73 -7.00
N ASP A 99 16.71 11.49 -6.83
CA ASP A 99 15.42 11.03 -7.38
C ASP A 99 14.25 11.70 -6.67
N ALA A 100 14.30 11.79 -5.33
CA ALA A 100 13.29 12.49 -4.52
C ALA A 100 13.19 13.99 -4.85
N GLN A 101 14.30 14.62 -5.27
CA GLN A 101 14.32 16.04 -5.65
C GLN A 101 13.59 16.32 -6.97
N ARG A 102 13.41 15.30 -7.82
CA ARG A 102 12.65 15.39 -9.08
C ARG A 102 11.16 15.10 -8.90
N ALA A 103 10.78 14.53 -7.75
CA ALA A 103 9.40 14.30 -7.40
C ALA A 103 8.73 15.60 -6.88
N ILE A 104 7.41 15.56 -6.75
CA ILE A 104 6.70 16.53 -5.91
C ILE A 104 7.25 16.49 -4.47
N PRO A 105 7.10 17.54 -3.66
CA PRO A 105 7.43 17.47 -2.24
C PRO A 105 6.76 16.26 -1.56
N LEU A 106 7.55 15.42 -0.91
CA LEU A 106 7.09 14.16 -0.30
C LEU A 106 7.19 14.24 1.22
N GLU A 107 6.26 13.57 1.88
CA GLU A 107 6.23 13.44 3.34
C GLU A 107 6.11 11.96 3.70
N MET A 108 6.87 11.54 4.71
CA MET A 108 6.70 10.24 5.34
C MET A 108 5.97 10.44 6.67
N TYR A 109 4.89 9.70 6.90
CA TYR A 109 4.17 9.74 8.17
C TYR A 109 3.36 8.47 8.41
N LEU A 110 3.03 8.24 9.67
CA LEU A 110 2.16 7.15 10.11
C LEU A 110 0.83 7.76 10.58
N PRO A 111 -0.23 7.74 9.74
CA PRO A 111 -1.47 8.48 9.98
C PRO A 111 -2.19 8.03 11.25
N VAL A 112 -2.18 6.72 11.49
CA VAL A 112 -2.81 6.11 12.68
C VAL A 112 -1.84 6.22 13.84
N SER A 113 -2.23 6.98 14.87
CA SER A 113 -1.39 7.23 16.06
C SER A 113 -1.03 5.94 16.80
N GLU A 114 -1.94 4.97 16.84
CA GLU A 114 -1.70 3.65 17.42
C GLU A 114 -0.59 2.90 16.67
N HIS A 115 -0.65 2.84 15.33
CA HIS A 115 0.40 2.22 14.52
C HIS A 115 1.76 2.92 14.69
N ARG A 116 1.76 4.25 14.79
CA ARG A 116 2.98 5.02 15.05
C ARG A 116 3.62 4.68 16.40
N ARG A 117 2.81 4.50 17.44
CA ARG A 117 3.28 4.13 18.78
C ARG A 117 3.74 2.67 18.85
N ALA A 118 3.03 1.77 18.15
CA ALA A 118 3.32 0.35 18.14
C ALA A 118 4.56 -0.01 17.31
N TRP A 119 4.82 0.71 16.21
CA TRP A 119 5.99 0.43 15.39
C TRP A 119 7.27 0.95 16.03
N THR A 120 8.16 0.06 16.43
CA THR A 120 9.45 0.38 17.09
C THR A 120 10.65 0.34 16.15
N GLY A 121 10.43 0.48 14.83
CA GLY A 121 11.48 0.30 13.81
C GLY A 121 11.63 -1.16 13.35
N GLY A 122 10.65 -2.02 13.62
CA GLY A 122 10.62 -3.41 13.16
C GLY A 122 10.54 -3.54 11.64
N ALA A 123 10.92 -4.71 11.11
CA ALA A 123 11.04 -4.98 9.67
C ALA A 123 9.70 -5.18 8.93
N ASN A 124 8.58 -5.23 9.65
CA ASN A 124 7.25 -5.47 9.08
C ASN A 124 6.67 -4.19 8.46
N VAL A 125 7.34 -3.66 7.44
CA VAL A 125 6.97 -2.43 6.72
C VAL A 125 6.91 -2.72 5.24
N LEU A 126 5.86 -2.23 4.58
CA LEU A 126 5.69 -2.29 3.13
C LEU A 126 5.79 -0.89 2.55
N VAL A 127 6.43 -0.77 1.39
CA VAL A 127 6.45 0.46 0.59
C VAL A 127 5.73 0.15 -0.72
N ALA A 128 4.69 0.93 -1.02
CA ALA A 128 3.88 0.78 -2.22
C ALA A 128 3.72 2.14 -2.92
N THR A 129 3.53 2.09 -4.23
CA THR A 129 3.12 3.22 -5.07
C THR A 129 1.71 2.99 -5.58
N ALA A 130 1.00 4.07 -5.92
CA ALA A 130 -0.36 4.05 -6.45
C ALA A 130 -0.37 4.31 -7.96
#